data_AF-A0A397INR0-F1
#
_entry.id   AF-A0A397INR0-F1
#
_cell.length_a   1.000
_cell.length_b   1.000
_cell.length_c   1.000
_cell.angle_alpha   90.00
_cell.angle_beta   90.00
_cell.angle_gamma   90.00
#
_symmetry.space_group_name_H-M   'P 1'
#
loop_
_entity.id
_entity.type
_entity.pdbx_description
1 polymer ?
#
loop_
_entity_poly.entity_id
_entity_poly.type
_entity_poly.pdbx_seq_one_letter_code
_entity_poly.pdbx_strand_id
1 'polypeptide(L)'
;MARLANGQYVYRNDLGGLCNICNEYFYKVFDTFISLIQLNIANQEEKNKLITELEKLRIHLRRGFEEELIMNQDGTTIHVDTINHCLLYAFGECHEQHTNRYAVCDQLFEFIKHFMTEIKEHYSTIEKCQDKLYYFLAHQARKVYLNNQFKARLAKLDNNGAILVCDYKMRILPKSARETKEQFFGKRGWSLHTILVFTKNNTDQLNIQVFDHWSTDTKQDAWFTISSFDFVFETLDPKPQWIEILSDNGAHYHNSELIVTIANWYEWYNIEIRGWYFLEPGEAKTSVDSHHAQIAHAIKRYVRIGHNLDEGEKIQVAIADLGGTSVANLEPIRNNHNIKTITGITQLFYFEWPINSDYMGYIQARCLPHIGS
;
A
#
# COMPACT_ATOMS: atom_id res chain seq x y z
N MET A 1 14.38 -12.12 -12.74
CA MET A 1 14.98 -11.27 -11.68
C MET A 1 15.95 -10.28 -12.33
N ALA A 2 15.49 -9.09 -12.69
CA ALA A 2 16.39 -8.04 -13.16
C ALA A 2 17.13 -7.46 -11.94
N ARG A 3 18.47 -7.53 -11.94
CA ARG A 3 19.29 -6.84 -10.94
C ARG A 3 19.40 -5.37 -11.32
N LEU A 4 18.99 -4.47 -10.42
CA LEU A 4 19.26 -3.04 -10.54
C LEU A 4 20.77 -2.83 -10.52
N ALA A 5 21.35 -2.25 -11.57
CA ALA A 5 22.73 -1.78 -11.51
C ALA A 5 22.78 -0.55 -10.57
N ASN A 6 23.69 -0.56 -9.60
CA ASN A 6 23.86 0.49 -8.58
C ASN A 6 22.66 0.71 -7.62
N GLY A 7 21.82 -0.30 -7.37
CA GLY A 7 20.64 -0.13 -6.50
C GLY A 7 20.99 0.32 -5.08
N GLN A 8 20.72 1.60 -4.76
CA GLN A 8 20.78 2.16 -3.40
C GLN A 8 19.79 1.50 -2.42
N TYR A 9 18.86 0.71 -2.92
CA TYR A 9 17.76 0.13 -2.16
C TYR A 9 17.94 -1.38 -2.00
N VAL A 10 18.18 -1.81 -0.77
CA VAL A 10 18.15 -3.22 -0.38
C VAL A 10 16.75 -3.52 0.15
N TYR A 11 16.02 -4.39 -0.55
CA TYR A 11 14.75 -4.93 -0.08
C TYR A 11 14.99 -5.63 1.27
N ARG A 12 14.33 -5.15 2.33
CA ARG A 12 14.23 -5.85 3.61
C ARG A 12 12.80 -6.33 3.76
N ASN A 13 12.63 -7.64 4.01
CA ASN A 13 11.35 -8.20 4.40
C ASN A 13 10.84 -7.42 5.61
N ASP A 14 9.76 -6.69 5.40
CA ASP A 14 9.17 -5.86 6.44
C ASP A 14 8.62 -6.78 7.53
N LEU A 15 9.06 -6.61 8.77
CA LEU A 15 8.46 -7.27 9.92
C LEU A 15 7.18 -6.50 10.22
N GLY A 16 6.13 -6.72 9.41
CA GLY A 16 4.93 -5.87 9.25
C GLY A 16 4.17 -5.49 10.52
N GLY A 17 4.76 -4.62 11.34
CA GLY A 17 4.22 -4.10 12.59
C GLY A 17 3.47 -2.78 12.43
N LEU A 18 3.33 -2.27 11.21
CA LEU A 18 2.63 -0.99 10.93
C LEU A 18 1.21 -1.17 10.38
N CYS A 19 0.82 -2.38 9.99
CA CYS A 19 -0.53 -2.63 9.48
C CYS A 19 -1.55 -2.74 10.63
N ASN A 20 -2.43 -1.75 10.74
CA ASN A 20 -3.49 -1.74 11.75
C ASN A 20 -4.42 -2.95 11.62
N ILE A 21 -4.73 -3.41 10.41
CA ILE A 21 -5.56 -4.61 10.20
C ILE A 21 -4.86 -5.85 10.80
N CYS A 22 -3.57 -6.05 10.50
CA CYS A 22 -2.78 -7.13 11.11
C CYS A 22 -2.76 -7.02 12.65
N ASN A 23 -2.67 -5.81 13.20
CA ASN A 23 -2.70 -5.62 14.64
C ASN A 23 -4.06 -5.95 15.25
N GLU A 24 -5.13 -5.34 14.74
CA GLU A 24 -6.44 -5.38 15.36
C GLU A 24 -7.20 -6.68 15.09
N TYR A 25 -7.05 -7.22 13.88
CA TYR A 25 -7.88 -8.31 13.39
C TYR A 25 -7.14 -9.65 13.41
N PHE A 26 -5.84 -9.63 13.69
CA PHE A 26 -5.05 -10.83 13.89
C PHE A 26 -4.39 -10.85 15.27
N TYR A 27 -3.42 -9.98 15.57
CA TYR A 27 -2.69 -10.07 16.85
C TYR A 27 -3.61 -9.94 18.07
N LYS A 28 -4.45 -8.90 18.14
CA LYS A 28 -5.43 -8.73 19.23
C LYS A 28 -6.46 -9.87 19.30
N VAL A 29 -6.81 -10.49 18.17
CA VAL A 29 -7.74 -11.63 18.15
C VAL A 29 -7.09 -12.86 18.79
N PHE A 30 -5.86 -13.17 18.43
CA PHE A 30 -5.10 -14.25 19.06
C PHE A 30 -4.89 -14.01 20.56
N ASP A 31 -4.56 -12.78 20.97
CA ASP A 31 -4.46 -12.42 22.38
C ASP A 31 -5.81 -12.59 23.12
N THR A 32 -6.92 -12.27 22.45
CA THR A 32 -8.28 -12.49 22.98
C THR A 32 -8.58 -13.97 23.17
N PHE A 33 -8.27 -14.81 22.18
CA PHE A 33 -8.45 -16.27 22.30
C PHE A 33 -7.59 -16.86 23.43
N ILE A 34 -6.32 -16.46 23.54
CA ILE A 34 -5.45 -16.88 24.64
C ILE A 34 -6.05 -16.46 26.00
N SER A 35 -6.55 -15.23 26.11
CA SER A 35 -7.17 -14.73 27.35
C SER A 35 -8.44 -15.53 27.70
N LEU A 36 -9.28 -15.84 26.71
CA LEU A 36 -10.48 -16.65 26.90
C LEU A 36 -10.15 -18.08 27.36
N ILE A 37 -9.15 -18.72 26.74
CA ILE A 37 -8.65 -20.02 27.17
C ILE A 37 -8.17 -19.94 28.62
N GLN A 38 -7.40 -18.89 28.96
CA GLN A 38 -6.82 -18.74 30.28
C GLN A 38 -7.84 -18.58 31.40
N LEU A 39 -8.94 -17.89 31.12
CA LEU A 39 -9.98 -17.57 32.10
C LEU A 39 -11.02 -18.67 32.26
N ASN A 40 -11.33 -19.41 31.19
CA ASN A 40 -12.48 -20.32 31.18
C ASN A 40 -12.11 -21.81 31.26
N ILE A 41 -10.86 -22.17 30.96
CA ILE A 41 -10.42 -23.58 31.00
C ILE A 41 -9.64 -23.84 32.28
N ALA A 42 -10.24 -24.64 33.17
CA ALA A 42 -9.67 -24.99 34.46
C ALA A 42 -8.56 -26.05 34.37
N ASN A 43 -8.67 -27.00 33.41
CA ASN A 43 -7.68 -28.05 33.24
C ASN A 43 -6.40 -27.49 32.61
N GLN A 44 -5.28 -27.58 33.33
CA GLN A 44 -4.00 -27.02 32.90
C GLN A 44 -3.40 -27.72 31.67
N GLU A 45 -3.61 -29.03 31.53
CA GLU A 45 -3.11 -29.81 30.38
C GLU A 45 -3.86 -29.43 29.10
N GLU A 46 -5.19 -29.36 29.18
CA GLU A 46 -6.05 -28.94 28.09
C GLU A 46 -5.80 -27.48 27.68
N LYS A 47 -5.64 -26.59 28.66
CA LYS A 47 -5.25 -25.20 28.47
C LYS A 47 -3.93 -25.09 27.70
N ASN A 48 -2.91 -25.84 28.11
CA ASN A 48 -1.61 -25.83 27.42
C ASN A 48 -1.71 -26.39 26.00
N LYS A 49 -2.53 -27.43 25.79
CA LYS A 49 -2.78 -28.02 24.47
C LYS A 49 -3.41 -26.99 23.52
N LEU A 50 -4.50 -26.34 23.93
CA LEU A 50 -5.22 -25.36 23.10
C LEU A 50 -4.36 -24.13 22.78
N ILE A 51 -3.59 -23.62 23.76
CA ILE A 51 -2.65 -22.52 23.51
C ILE A 51 -1.57 -22.93 22.50
N THR A 52 -1.06 -24.16 22.59
CA THR A 52 -0.04 -24.67 21.66
C THR A 52 -0.60 -24.81 20.24
N GLU A 53 -1.81 -25.32 20.09
CA GLU A 53 -2.50 -25.40 18.79
C GLU A 53 -2.74 -24.00 18.20
N LEU A 54 -3.20 -23.07 19.04
CA LEU A 54 -3.45 -21.70 18.63
C LEU A 54 -2.17 -20.96 18.20
N GLU A 55 -1.05 -21.12 18.92
CA GLU A 55 0.22 -20.53 18.52
C GLU A 55 0.78 -21.12 17.23
N LYS A 56 0.57 -22.42 16.96
CA LYS A 56 0.92 -23.02 15.66
C LYS A 56 0.12 -22.38 14.52
N LEU A 57 -1.19 -22.21 14.70
CA LEU A 57 -2.05 -21.52 13.75
C LEU A 57 -1.59 -20.07 13.54
N ARG A 58 -1.27 -19.35 14.62
CA ARG A 58 -0.75 -17.98 14.56
C ARG A 58 0.50 -17.89 13.69
N ILE A 59 1.46 -18.78 13.89
CA ILE A 59 2.71 -18.77 13.11
C ILE A 59 2.42 -19.05 11.64
N HIS A 60 1.61 -20.07 11.35
CA HIS A 60 1.25 -20.46 9.99
C HIS A 60 0.50 -19.35 9.25
N LEU A 61 -0.56 -18.79 9.82
CA LEU A 61 -1.34 -17.73 9.18
C LEU A 61 -0.54 -16.46 8.93
N ARG A 62 0.50 -16.20 9.75
CA ARG A 62 1.36 -15.04 9.59
C ARG A 62 2.48 -15.22 8.58
N ARG A 63 3.02 -16.45 8.45
CA ARG A 63 4.25 -16.68 7.67
C ARG A 63 4.06 -17.64 6.49
N GLY A 64 3.18 -18.62 6.63
CA GLY A 64 2.94 -19.65 5.62
C GLY A 64 1.80 -19.30 4.67
N PHE A 65 0.72 -18.68 5.14
CA PHE A 65 -0.47 -18.43 4.31
C PHE A 65 -0.18 -17.65 3.02
N GLU A 66 0.67 -16.60 3.09
CA GLU A 66 1.05 -15.83 1.90
C GLU A 66 1.81 -16.68 0.86
N GLU A 67 2.58 -17.67 1.29
CA GLU A 67 3.38 -18.58 0.43
C GLU A 67 2.52 -19.66 -0.24
N GLU A 68 1.33 -19.92 0.30
CA GLU A 68 0.39 -20.94 -0.20
C GLU A 68 -0.52 -20.42 -1.31
N LEU A 69 -0.56 -19.10 -1.51
CA LEU A 69 -1.32 -18.43 -2.57
C LEU A 69 -0.54 -18.47 -3.89
N ILE A 70 -1.12 -19.12 -4.90
CA ILE A 70 -0.48 -19.33 -6.20
C ILE A 70 -0.88 -18.20 -7.17
N MET A 71 0.14 -17.63 -7.83
CA MET A 71 0.02 -16.57 -8.82
C MET A 71 0.96 -16.86 -10.00
N ASN A 72 0.50 -16.57 -11.22
CA ASN A 72 1.33 -16.66 -12.41
C ASN A 72 2.31 -15.47 -12.48
N GLN A 73 3.39 -15.64 -13.24
CA GLN A 73 4.43 -14.61 -13.40
C GLN A 73 3.92 -13.33 -14.09
N ASP A 74 2.87 -13.45 -14.91
CA ASP A 74 2.22 -12.34 -15.59
C ASP A 74 1.20 -11.58 -14.72
N GLY A 75 1.10 -11.98 -13.44
CA GLY A 75 0.19 -11.41 -12.44
C GLY A 75 -1.19 -12.06 -12.44
N THR A 76 -1.50 -12.95 -13.38
CA THR A 76 -2.81 -13.61 -13.43
C THR A 76 -2.92 -14.67 -12.33
N THR A 77 -4.17 -14.98 -11.94
CA THR A 77 -4.49 -16.09 -11.06
C THR A 77 -5.43 -17.05 -11.80
N ILE A 78 -5.36 -18.32 -11.44
CA ILE A 78 -6.19 -19.39 -12.01
C ILE A 78 -6.97 -20.06 -10.90
N HIS A 79 -7.99 -20.83 -11.27
CA HIS A 79 -8.69 -21.66 -10.31
C HIS A 79 -7.71 -22.61 -9.59
N VAL A 80 -7.86 -22.70 -8.27
CA VAL A 80 -7.15 -23.66 -7.43
C VAL A 80 -8.22 -24.49 -6.73
N ASP A 81 -8.13 -25.80 -6.83
CA ASP A 81 -9.13 -26.74 -6.31
C ASP A 81 -9.27 -26.67 -4.76
N THR A 82 -8.25 -26.15 -4.08
CA THR A 82 -8.31 -25.79 -2.66
C THR A 82 -9.00 -24.43 -2.46
N ILE A 83 -10.20 -24.44 -1.89
CA ILE A 83 -11.03 -23.23 -1.69
C ILE A 83 -10.32 -22.10 -0.93
N ASN A 84 -9.59 -22.45 0.14
CA ASN A 84 -8.90 -21.47 0.99
C ASN A 84 -7.73 -20.76 0.26
N HIS A 85 -7.25 -21.32 -0.85
CA HIS A 85 -6.11 -20.78 -1.62
C HIS A 85 -6.52 -20.21 -2.99
N CYS A 86 -7.80 -20.34 -3.36
CA CYS A 86 -8.29 -19.86 -4.65
C CYS A 86 -8.56 -18.35 -4.58
N LEU A 87 -7.64 -17.55 -5.12
CA LEU A 87 -7.80 -16.10 -5.17
C LEU A 87 -9.01 -15.68 -6.00
N LEU A 88 -9.28 -16.35 -7.13
CA LEU A 88 -10.48 -16.09 -7.93
C LEU A 88 -11.78 -16.32 -7.12
N TYR A 89 -11.81 -17.34 -6.27
CA TYR A 89 -12.94 -17.58 -5.38
C TYR A 89 -13.04 -16.51 -4.31
N ALA A 90 -11.91 -16.13 -3.69
CA ALA A 90 -11.88 -15.03 -2.74
C ALA A 90 -12.42 -13.73 -3.37
N PHE A 91 -12.10 -13.50 -4.64
CA PHE A 91 -12.58 -12.37 -5.43
C PHE A 91 -14.04 -12.49 -5.90
N GLY A 92 -14.71 -13.63 -5.72
CA GLY A 92 -16.06 -13.85 -6.25
C GLY A 92 -16.11 -13.97 -7.78
N GLU A 93 -14.98 -14.25 -8.42
CA GLU A 93 -14.84 -14.43 -9.88
C GLU A 93 -14.76 -15.93 -10.27
N CYS A 94 -14.59 -16.84 -9.30
CA CYS A 94 -14.56 -18.28 -9.53
C CYS A 94 -15.94 -18.93 -9.38
N HIS A 95 -16.40 -19.61 -10.43
CA HIS A 95 -17.63 -20.38 -10.44
C HIS A 95 -17.39 -21.91 -10.48
N GLU A 96 -16.12 -22.32 -10.48
CA GLU A 96 -15.71 -23.73 -10.50
C GLU A 96 -15.86 -24.38 -9.11
N GLN A 97 -16.04 -25.70 -9.09
CA GLN A 97 -16.14 -26.46 -7.84
C GLN A 97 -14.77 -26.61 -7.18
N HIS A 98 -14.73 -26.50 -5.86
CA HIS A 98 -13.53 -26.72 -5.06
C HIS A 98 -13.72 -28.04 -4.30
N THR A 99 -12.99 -29.07 -4.68
CA THR A 99 -13.11 -30.41 -4.11
C THR A 99 -12.19 -30.65 -2.92
N ASN A 100 -11.20 -29.78 -2.75
CA ASN A 100 -10.20 -29.91 -1.70
C ASN A 100 -10.28 -28.77 -0.68
N ARG A 101 -9.94 -29.11 0.57
CA ARG A 101 -9.68 -28.15 1.63
C ARG A 101 -8.31 -28.42 2.23
N TYR A 102 -7.55 -27.36 2.46
CA TYR A 102 -6.20 -27.49 2.98
C TYR A 102 -6.23 -27.66 4.49
N ALA A 103 -5.61 -28.74 4.96
CA ALA A 103 -5.74 -29.22 6.34
C ALA A 103 -5.38 -28.16 7.39
N VAL A 104 -4.40 -27.29 7.15
CA VAL A 104 -3.96 -26.29 8.14
C VAL A 104 -4.89 -25.07 8.18
N CYS A 105 -5.42 -24.63 7.04
CA CYS A 105 -6.43 -23.57 7.01
C CYS A 105 -7.75 -24.04 7.60
N ASP A 106 -8.13 -25.31 7.38
CA ASP A 106 -9.32 -25.90 7.99
C ASP A 106 -9.18 -26.07 9.51
N GLN A 107 -7.98 -26.36 10.02
CA GLN A 107 -7.71 -26.42 11.46
C GLN A 107 -8.09 -25.13 12.19
N LEU A 108 -7.98 -23.96 11.56
CA LEU A 108 -8.44 -22.71 12.18
C LEU A 108 -9.96 -22.73 12.42
N PHE A 109 -10.73 -23.13 11.41
CA PHE A 109 -12.19 -23.14 11.49
C PHE A 109 -12.69 -24.27 12.39
N GLU A 110 -12.03 -25.42 12.38
CA GLU A 110 -12.29 -26.51 13.31
C GLU A 110 -11.99 -26.09 14.75
N PHE A 111 -10.86 -25.41 14.98
CA PHE A 111 -10.50 -24.86 16.28
C PHE A 111 -11.56 -23.86 16.77
N ILE A 112 -11.96 -22.89 15.95
CA ILE A 112 -12.99 -21.90 16.32
C ILE A 112 -14.31 -22.60 16.65
N LYS A 113 -14.73 -23.59 15.85
CA LYS A 113 -15.97 -24.33 16.10
C LYS A 113 -15.92 -25.10 17.41
N HIS A 114 -14.80 -25.78 17.70
CA HIS A 114 -14.59 -26.45 18.98
C HIS A 114 -14.58 -25.43 20.14
N PHE A 115 -13.93 -24.29 19.95
CA PHE A 115 -13.83 -23.24 20.95
C PHE A 115 -15.20 -22.61 21.29
N MET A 116 -16.05 -22.40 20.28
CA MET A 116 -17.44 -21.98 20.46
C MET A 116 -18.27 -22.99 21.25
N THR A 117 -17.97 -24.29 21.14
CA THR A 117 -18.68 -25.33 21.90
C THR A 117 -18.22 -25.42 23.35
N GLU A 118 -16.93 -25.22 23.61
CA GLU A 118 -16.33 -25.27 24.95
C GLU A 118 -16.67 -24.03 25.78
N ILE A 119 -16.64 -22.84 25.16
CA ILE A 119 -16.83 -21.55 25.85
C ILE A 119 -18.12 -20.86 25.38
N LYS A 120 -19.26 -21.52 25.62
CA LYS A 120 -20.59 -21.05 25.15
C LYS A 120 -20.95 -19.64 25.64
N GLU A 121 -20.52 -19.27 26.85
CA GLU A 121 -20.80 -17.96 27.43
C GLU A 121 -20.16 -16.80 26.66
N HIS A 122 -19.13 -17.08 25.85
CA HIS A 122 -18.41 -16.10 25.04
C HIS A 122 -18.64 -16.24 23.54
N TYR A 123 -19.68 -16.95 23.12
CA TYR A 123 -20.00 -17.20 21.70
C TYR A 123 -19.95 -15.93 20.84
N SER A 124 -20.62 -14.85 21.28
CA SER A 124 -20.67 -13.58 20.54
C SER A 124 -19.30 -12.89 20.40
N THR A 125 -18.39 -13.09 21.36
CA THR A 125 -17.02 -12.58 21.27
C THR A 125 -16.21 -13.42 20.28
N ILE A 126 -16.38 -14.73 20.30
CA ILE A 126 -15.68 -15.66 19.41
C ILE A 126 -16.13 -15.46 17.97
N GLU A 127 -17.43 -15.24 17.72
CA GLU A 127 -18.00 -14.92 16.42
C GLU A 127 -17.39 -13.62 15.85
N LYS A 128 -17.34 -12.54 16.64
CA LYS A 128 -16.67 -11.29 16.22
C LYS A 128 -15.17 -11.48 15.93
N CYS A 129 -14.50 -12.37 16.66
CA CYS A 129 -13.11 -12.71 16.40
C CYS A 129 -12.95 -13.49 15.09
N GLN A 130 -13.89 -14.39 14.79
CA GLN A 130 -13.95 -15.12 13.54
C GLN A 130 -14.12 -14.16 12.35
N ASP A 131 -15.05 -13.20 12.43
CA ASP A 131 -15.25 -12.19 11.37
C ASP A 131 -13.99 -11.37 11.11
N LYS A 132 -13.30 -10.96 12.17
CA LYS A 132 -12.01 -10.27 12.08
C LYS A 132 -10.95 -11.14 11.38
N LEU A 133 -10.89 -12.43 11.69
CA LEU A 133 -9.95 -13.35 11.04
C LEU A 133 -10.27 -13.54 9.55
N TYR A 134 -11.55 -13.62 9.16
CA TYR A 134 -11.93 -13.62 7.75
C TYR A 134 -11.43 -12.37 7.04
N TYR A 135 -11.63 -11.20 7.64
CA TYR A 135 -11.12 -9.95 7.08
C TYR A 135 -9.59 -9.90 7.03
N PHE A 136 -8.90 -10.48 8.02
CA PHE A 136 -7.44 -10.61 7.99
C PHE A 136 -6.96 -11.51 6.83
N LEU A 137 -7.57 -12.68 6.63
CA LEU A 137 -7.25 -13.58 5.52
C LEU A 137 -7.49 -12.90 4.17
N ALA A 138 -8.60 -12.18 4.07
CA ALA A 138 -8.94 -11.36 2.91
C ALA A 138 -7.85 -10.30 2.62
N HIS A 139 -7.42 -9.59 3.66
CA HIS A 139 -6.33 -8.63 3.57
C HIS A 139 -5.01 -9.27 3.14
N GLN A 140 -4.65 -10.46 3.65
CA GLN A 140 -3.46 -11.20 3.20
C GLN A 140 -3.56 -11.64 1.73
N ALA A 141 -4.72 -12.13 1.29
CA ALA A 141 -4.96 -12.50 -0.10
C ALA A 141 -4.81 -11.31 -1.05
N ARG A 142 -5.43 -10.16 -0.70
CA ARG A 142 -5.29 -8.90 -1.45
C ARG A 142 -3.85 -8.45 -1.54
N LYS A 143 -3.12 -8.52 -0.42
CA LYS A 143 -1.70 -8.19 -0.36
C LYS A 143 -0.87 -9.01 -1.34
N VAL A 144 -0.99 -10.34 -1.32
CA VAL A 144 -0.23 -11.22 -2.22
C VAL A 144 -0.59 -10.94 -3.67
N TYR A 145 -1.86 -10.73 -3.96
CA TYR A 145 -2.33 -10.37 -5.29
C TYR A 145 -1.69 -9.07 -5.79
N LEU A 146 -1.84 -7.97 -5.03
CA LEU A 146 -1.34 -6.65 -5.41
C LEU A 146 0.20 -6.60 -5.54
N ASN A 147 0.92 -7.28 -4.65
CA ASN A 147 2.38 -7.36 -4.71
C ASN A 147 2.88 -8.06 -6.00
N ASN A 148 2.22 -9.13 -6.43
CA ASN A 148 2.56 -9.81 -7.68
C ASN A 148 2.09 -9.02 -8.92
N GLN A 149 0.96 -8.32 -8.83
CA GLN A 149 0.49 -7.39 -9.85
C GLN A 149 1.54 -6.28 -10.13
N PHE A 150 2.16 -5.72 -9.09
CA PHE A 150 3.27 -4.76 -9.27
C PHE A 150 4.47 -5.39 -9.98
N LYS A 151 4.91 -6.59 -9.56
CA LYS A 151 6.01 -7.32 -10.20
C LYS A 151 5.73 -7.62 -11.67
N ALA A 152 4.51 -8.02 -12.00
CA ALA A 152 4.09 -8.31 -13.37
C ALA A 152 4.11 -7.06 -14.27
N ARG A 153 3.70 -5.90 -13.74
CA ARG A 153 3.80 -4.61 -14.46
C ARG A 153 5.24 -4.23 -14.73
N LEU A 154 6.10 -4.30 -13.72
CA LEU A 154 7.53 -4.07 -13.89
C LEU A 154 8.16 -5.02 -14.93
N ALA A 155 7.69 -6.27 -15.03
CA ALA A 155 8.15 -7.21 -16.03
C ALA A 155 7.68 -6.88 -17.46
N LYS A 156 6.52 -6.23 -17.60
CA LYS A 156 5.95 -5.77 -18.89
C LYS A 156 6.44 -4.38 -19.31
N LEU A 157 7.17 -3.68 -18.45
CA LEU A 157 7.69 -2.35 -18.75
C LEU A 157 8.64 -2.39 -19.96
N ASP A 158 8.31 -1.60 -20.98
CA ASP A 158 9.10 -1.41 -22.19
C ASP A 158 9.92 -0.11 -22.11
N ASN A 159 10.62 0.23 -23.20
CA ASN A 159 11.47 1.43 -23.26
C ASN A 159 10.69 2.73 -23.51
N ASN A 160 9.38 2.64 -23.78
CA ASN A 160 8.52 3.78 -24.09
C ASN A 160 7.64 4.18 -22.90
N GLY A 161 7.50 3.32 -21.90
CA GLY A 161 6.65 3.53 -20.75
C GLY A 161 7.36 3.94 -19.47
N ALA A 162 6.56 4.33 -18.48
CA ALA A 162 7.00 4.45 -17.10
C ALA A 162 5.97 3.88 -16.11
N ILE A 163 6.47 3.32 -15.00
CA ILE A 163 5.63 2.95 -13.86
C ILE A 163 5.91 3.93 -12.73
N LEU A 164 4.87 4.61 -12.25
CA LEU A 164 4.98 5.63 -11.21
C LEU A 164 4.45 5.06 -9.89
N VAL A 165 5.28 5.03 -8.86
CA VAL A 165 4.86 4.68 -7.49
C VAL A 165 4.87 5.93 -6.65
N CYS A 166 3.70 6.38 -6.20
CA CYS A 166 3.56 7.62 -5.45
C CYS A 166 3.04 7.42 -4.03
N ASP A 167 3.56 8.23 -3.11
CA ASP A 167 3.11 8.24 -1.73
C ASP A 167 3.31 9.57 -1.01
N TYR A 168 2.42 9.86 -0.08
CA TYR A 168 2.57 10.93 0.88
C TYR A 168 3.34 10.45 2.11
N LYS A 169 4.45 11.11 2.40
CA LYS A 169 5.14 10.90 3.67
C LYS A 169 4.30 11.47 4.81
N MET A 170 4.35 10.83 5.97
CA MET A 170 3.97 11.50 7.23
C MET A 170 4.65 12.87 7.33
N ARG A 171 3.87 13.88 7.73
CA ARG A 171 4.32 15.28 7.78
C ARG A 171 5.68 15.41 8.45
N ILE A 172 6.58 16.11 7.78
CA ILE A 172 7.90 16.40 8.32
C ILE A 172 7.73 17.52 9.35
N LEU A 173 7.92 17.21 10.62
CA LEU A 173 7.84 18.21 11.67
C LEU A 173 9.14 19.00 11.76
N PRO A 174 9.08 20.31 12.10
CA PRO A 174 10.26 21.07 12.48
C PRO A 174 11.03 20.39 13.61
N LYS A 175 12.36 20.41 13.56
CA LYS A 175 13.25 19.77 14.55
C LYS A 175 14.45 20.65 14.83
N SER A 176 14.85 20.75 16.08
CA SER A 176 16.07 21.44 16.50
C SER A 176 17.06 20.46 17.12
N ALA A 177 18.36 20.73 17.00
CA ALA A 177 19.39 19.95 17.69
C ALA A 177 19.26 20.05 19.22
N ARG A 178 18.66 21.15 19.70
CA ARG A 178 18.33 21.40 21.11
C ARG A 178 16.87 21.83 21.17
N GLU A 179 16.03 20.97 21.73
CA GLU A 179 14.59 21.21 21.80
C GLU A 179 14.12 21.01 23.23
N THR A 180 13.44 22.01 23.80
CA THR A 180 12.82 21.88 25.12
C THR A 180 11.48 21.15 25.00
N LYS A 181 11.01 20.50 26.08
CA LYS A 181 9.71 19.80 26.08
C LYS A 181 8.53 20.69 25.68
N GLU A 182 8.62 21.99 25.95
CA GLU A 182 7.59 22.98 25.63
C GLU A 182 7.54 23.31 24.12
N GLN A 183 8.69 23.28 23.43
CA GLN A 183 8.79 23.54 21.99
C GLN A 183 8.27 22.40 21.11
N PHE A 184 8.00 21.23 21.71
CA PHE A 184 7.58 20.02 21.00
C PHE A 184 6.09 20.02 20.61
N PHE A 185 5.23 20.73 21.36
CA PHE A 185 3.78 20.66 21.18
C PHE A 185 3.27 21.62 20.09
N GLY A 186 2.37 21.13 19.23
CA GLY A 186 1.62 21.95 18.27
C GLY A 186 2.38 22.37 17.00
N LYS A 187 3.48 21.71 16.65
CA LYS A 187 4.25 22.07 15.45
C LYS A 187 3.46 21.82 14.16
N ARG A 188 3.42 22.84 13.31
CA ARG A 188 2.95 22.72 11.92
C ARG A 188 4.06 22.03 11.10
N GLY A 189 3.78 20.82 10.61
CA GLY A 189 4.70 20.10 9.73
C GLY A 189 4.56 20.48 8.27
N TRP A 190 5.52 20.08 7.44
CA TRP A 190 5.47 20.20 5.99
C TRP A 190 4.90 18.93 5.35
N SER A 191 4.10 19.11 4.30
CA SER A 191 3.69 17.98 3.44
C SER A 191 4.86 17.58 2.56
N LEU A 192 5.00 16.28 2.28
CA LEU A 192 5.93 15.74 1.30
C LEU A 192 5.21 14.65 0.50
N HIS A 193 5.20 14.77 -0.82
CA HIS A 193 4.72 13.77 -1.77
C HIS A 193 5.89 13.30 -2.63
N THR A 194 6.09 11.98 -2.66
CA THR A 194 7.18 11.36 -3.42
C THR A 194 6.59 10.60 -4.60
N ILE A 195 7.18 10.77 -5.79
CA ILE A 195 6.89 9.98 -6.99
C ILE A 195 8.18 9.27 -7.41
N LEU A 196 8.18 7.95 -7.34
CA LEU A 196 9.22 7.10 -7.94
C LEU A 196 8.85 6.79 -9.38
N VAL A 197 9.73 7.11 -10.32
CA VAL A 197 9.54 6.85 -11.74
C VAL A 197 10.44 5.70 -12.18
N PHE A 198 9.84 4.55 -12.45
CA PHE A 198 10.52 3.38 -13.01
C PHE A 198 10.47 3.45 -14.53
N THR A 199 11.63 3.45 -15.17
CA THR A 199 11.80 3.43 -16.64
C THR A 199 12.76 2.32 -17.02
N LYS A 200 12.72 1.89 -18.29
CA LYS A 200 13.70 0.94 -18.83
C LYS A 200 14.62 1.66 -19.80
N ASN A 201 15.92 1.42 -19.66
CA ASN A 201 16.89 1.90 -20.64
C ASN A 201 17.11 0.86 -21.76
N ASN A 202 17.78 1.26 -22.84
CA ASN A 202 18.07 0.40 -24.00
C ASN A 202 18.86 -0.88 -23.69
N THR A 203 19.42 -1.02 -22.47
CA THR A 203 20.13 -2.22 -22.02
C THR A 203 19.26 -3.17 -21.19
N ASP A 204 17.94 -2.99 -21.24
CA ASP A 204 16.95 -3.68 -20.42
C ASP A 204 17.14 -3.51 -18.90
N GLN A 205 17.89 -2.50 -18.48
CA GLN A 205 18.08 -2.18 -17.07
C GLN A 205 17.00 -1.21 -16.60
N LEU A 206 16.45 -1.51 -15.43
CA LEU A 206 15.52 -0.61 -14.74
C LEU A 206 16.29 0.60 -14.18
N ASN A 207 15.81 1.78 -14.53
CA ASN A 207 16.24 3.05 -13.98
C ASN A 207 15.14 3.61 -13.08
N ILE A 208 15.53 4.19 -11.93
CA ILE A 208 14.61 4.75 -10.95
C ILE A 208 15.01 6.20 -10.71
N GLN A 209 14.09 7.12 -10.98
CA GLN A 209 14.20 8.53 -10.62
C GLN A 209 13.23 8.83 -9.48
N VAL A 210 13.64 9.66 -8.53
CA VAL A 210 12.82 10.02 -7.38
C VAL A 210 12.50 11.50 -7.42
N PHE A 211 11.24 11.85 -7.24
CA PHE A 211 10.78 13.23 -7.19
C PHE A 211 10.06 13.51 -5.88
N ASP A 212 10.67 14.36 -5.06
CA ASP A 212 10.18 14.76 -3.74
C ASP A 212 9.63 16.18 -3.78
N HIS A 213 8.33 16.31 -3.59
CA HIS A 213 7.63 17.59 -3.64
C HIS A 213 7.13 17.95 -2.26
N TRP A 214 7.52 19.11 -1.74
CA TRP A 214 7.11 19.56 -0.40
C TRP A 214 6.35 20.89 -0.43
N SER A 215 5.56 21.14 0.62
CA SER A 215 4.83 22.42 0.77
C SER A 215 4.64 22.83 2.24
N THR A 216 4.50 24.14 2.44
CA THR A 216 4.25 24.83 3.72
C THR A 216 2.77 24.80 4.14
N ASP A 217 1.83 24.72 3.19
CA ASP A 217 0.40 24.86 3.50
C ASP A 217 -0.22 23.61 4.16
N THR A 218 0.53 22.50 4.21
CA THR A 218 0.18 21.20 4.79
C THR A 218 -0.97 20.46 4.12
N LYS A 219 -1.52 21.00 3.03
CA LYS A 219 -2.61 20.37 2.31
C LYS A 219 -2.08 19.20 1.49
N GLN A 220 -2.78 18.09 1.57
CA GLN A 220 -2.56 16.89 0.76
C GLN A 220 -3.86 16.71 -0.04
N ASP A 221 -4.01 17.51 -1.10
CA ASP A 221 -5.23 17.63 -1.88
C ASP A 221 -4.98 17.32 -3.38
N ALA A 222 -6.04 17.39 -4.18
CA ALA A 222 -5.96 17.13 -5.61
C ALA A 222 -4.97 18.07 -6.30
N TRP A 223 -5.01 19.37 -6.00
CA TRP A 223 -4.13 20.36 -6.62
C TRP A 223 -2.65 20.11 -6.31
N PHE A 224 -2.31 19.77 -5.07
CA PHE A 224 -0.94 19.41 -4.74
C PHE A 224 -0.48 18.13 -5.46
N THR A 225 -1.36 17.14 -5.56
CA THR A 225 -1.08 15.89 -6.29
C THR A 225 -0.91 16.16 -7.79
N ILE A 226 -1.81 16.92 -8.41
CA ILE A 226 -1.77 17.30 -9.83
C ILE A 226 -0.48 18.06 -10.14
N SER A 227 -0.15 19.11 -9.36
CA SER A 227 1.08 19.87 -9.55
C SER A 227 2.34 19.02 -9.38
N SER A 228 2.28 18.01 -8.51
CA SER A 228 3.38 17.07 -8.34
C SER A 228 3.59 16.19 -9.58
N PHE A 229 2.53 15.70 -10.21
CA PHE A 229 2.64 14.97 -11.47
C PHE A 229 3.04 15.87 -12.64
N ASP A 230 2.48 17.09 -12.73
CA ASP A 230 2.84 18.09 -13.74
C ASP A 230 4.35 18.37 -13.75
N PHE A 231 4.94 18.62 -12.57
CA PHE A 231 6.39 18.80 -12.45
C PHE A 231 7.18 17.58 -12.94
N VAL A 232 6.74 16.36 -12.59
CA VAL A 232 7.39 15.13 -13.05
C VAL A 232 7.32 15.04 -14.57
N PHE A 233 6.14 15.24 -15.16
CA PHE A 233 5.97 15.13 -16.61
C PHE A 233 6.83 16.16 -17.34
N GLU A 234 6.87 17.41 -16.88
CA GLU A 234 7.71 18.45 -17.50
C GLU A 234 9.22 18.24 -17.31
N THR A 235 9.62 17.47 -16.29
CA THR A 235 11.04 17.20 -16.02
C THR A 235 11.56 15.94 -16.72
N LEU A 236 10.70 14.97 -17.00
CA LEU A 236 11.11 13.73 -17.65
C LEU A 236 11.55 13.98 -19.10
N ASP A 237 12.80 13.63 -19.41
CA ASP A 237 13.36 13.67 -20.76
C ASP A 237 14.11 12.35 -21.08
N PRO A 238 13.65 11.57 -22.06
CA PRO A 238 12.43 11.77 -22.85
C PRO A 238 11.15 11.54 -22.01
N LYS A 239 10.06 12.22 -22.38
CA LYS A 239 8.72 11.96 -21.81
C LYS A 239 8.26 10.53 -22.20
N PRO A 240 7.69 9.74 -21.28
CA PRO A 240 7.15 8.42 -21.59
C PRO A 240 5.89 8.55 -22.47
N GLN A 241 5.70 7.62 -23.39
CA GLN A 241 4.48 7.56 -24.23
C GLN A 241 3.27 7.08 -23.44
N TRP A 242 3.49 6.25 -22.42
CA TRP A 242 2.44 5.71 -21.57
C TRP A 242 2.93 5.57 -20.13
N ILE A 243 2.00 5.66 -19.18
CA ILE A 243 2.29 5.39 -17.77
C ILE A 243 1.23 4.51 -17.10
N GLU A 244 1.68 3.81 -16.06
CA GLU A 244 0.82 3.22 -15.05
C GLU A 244 1.19 3.76 -13.67
N ILE A 245 0.20 4.08 -12.86
CA ILE A 245 0.37 4.72 -11.55
C ILE A 245 -0.02 3.74 -10.45
N LEU A 246 0.76 3.68 -9.39
CA LEU A 246 0.48 2.93 -8.17
C LEU A 246 0.60 3.86 -6.97
N SER A 247 -0.42 3.87 -6.12
CA SER A 247 -0.42 4.63 -4.86
C SER A 247 -1.07 3.81 -3.75
N ASP A 248 -1.13 4.31 -2.51
CA ASP A 248 -2.05 3.68 -1.54
C ASP A 248 -3.47 4.09 -1.87
N ASN A 249 -4.37 3.35 -1.24
CA ASN A 249 -5.76 3.73 -1.09
C ASN A 249 -5.98 4.94 -0.14
N GLY A 250 -5.06 5.89 -0.09
CA GLY A 250 -5.16 7.11 0.72
C GLY A 250 -6.26 8.03 0.19
N ALA A 251 -7.03 8.62 1.11
CA ALA A 251 -8.16 9.50 0.75
C ALA A 251 -7.75 10.70 -0.12
N HIS A 252 -6.49 11.12 -0.04
CA HIS A 252 -5.90 12.23 -0.80
C HIS A 252 -5.89 11.98 -2.32
N TYR A 253 -5.87 10.72 -2.75
CA TYR A 253 -5.95 10.35 -4.17
C TYR A 253 -7.39 10.14 -4.66
N HIS A 254 -8.36 10.02 -3.76
CA HIS A 254 -9.77 9.78 -4.06
C HIS A 254 -10.56 11.08 -4.16
N ASN A 255 -10.12 11.98 -5.04
CA ASN A 255 -10.81 13.24 -5.33
C ASN A 255 -11.23 13.31 -6.81
N SER A 256 -12.49 13.65 -7.07
CA SER A 256 -13.04 13.87 -8.41
C SER A 256 -12.22 14.85 -9.26
N GLU A 257 -11.68 15.92 -8.67
CA GLU A 257 -10.79 16.88 -9.35
C GLU A 257 -9.60 16.19 -9.99
N LEU A 258 -8.90 15.36 -9.22
CA LEU A 258 -7.74 14.63 -9.66
C LEU A 258 -8.12 13.65 -10.77
N ILE A 259 -9.15 12.84 -10.54
CA ILE A 259 -9.63 11.83 -11.50
C ILE A 259 -10.07 12.45 -12.83
N VAL A 260 -10.76 13.59 -12.80
CA VAL A 260 -11.18 14.32 -14.01
C VAL A 260 -10.01 15.02 -14.69
N THR A 261 -9.07 15.60 -13.91
CA THR A 261 -7.91 16.29 -14.48
C THR A 261 -7.05 15.33 -15.30
N ILE A 262 -6.88 14.09 -14.83
CA ILE A 262 -6.09 13.05 -15.52
C ILE A 262 -6.62 12.74 -16.92
N ALA A 263 -7.93 12.87 -17.16
CA ALA A 263 -8.50 12.65 -18.49
C ALA A 263 -7.89 13.58 -19.56
N ASN A 264 -7.31 14.72 -19.15
CA ASN A 264 -6.68 15.68 -20.05
C ASN A 264 -5.17 15.45 -20.22
N TRP A 265 -4.54 14.57 -19.44
CA TRP A 265 -3.09 14.38 -19.46
C TRP A 265 -2.56 13.87 -20.81
N TYR A 266 -3.38 13.12 -21.55
CA TYR A 266 -3.02 12.74 -22.92
C TYR A 266 -2.92 13.97 -23.84
N GLU A 267 -3.89 14.87 -23.80
CA GLU A 267 -3.85 16.09 -24.62
C GLU A 267 -2.76 17.06 -24.18
N TRP A 268 -2.52 17.18 -22.88
CA TRP A 268 -1.56 18.14 -22.32
C TRP A 268 -0.11 17.70 -22.49
N TYR A 269 0.18 16.41 -22.29
CA TYR A 269 1.55 15.90 -22.23
C TYR A 269 1.87 14.85 -23.29
N ASN A 270 0.88 14.41 -24.07
CA ASN A 270 0.99 13.27 -25.00
C ASN A 270 1.41 11.96 -24.29
N ILE A 271 0.85 11.74 -23.08
CA ILE A 271 1.10 10.57 -22.24
C ILE A 271 -0.21 9.78 -22.06
N GLU A 272 -0.23 8.53 -22.51
CA GLU A 272 -1.35 7.60 -22.29
C GLU A 272 -1.37 7.11 -20.84
N ILE A 273 -2.51 7.25 -20.14
CA ILE A 273 -2.67 6.77 -18.76
C ILE A 273 -3.35 5.41 -18.79
N ARG A 274 -2.55 4.34 -18.80
CA ARG A 274 -3.06 2.96 -18.91
C ARG A 274 -3.72 2.44 -17.64
N GLY A 275 -3.45 3.08 -16.51
CA GLY A 275 -4.18 2.80 -15.29
C GLY A 275 -3.60 3.46 -14.06
N TRP A 276 -4.47 3.73 -13.09
CA TRP A 276 -4.10 4.04 -11.71
C TRP A 276 -4.62 2.93 -10.80
N TYR A 277 -3.69 2.23 -10.14
CA TYR A 277 -3.94 1.13 -9.22
C TYR A 277 -3.74 1.59 -7.77
N PHE A 278 -4.76 1.37 -6.94
CA PHE A 278 -4.70 1.65 -5.50
C PHE A 278 -4.32 0.39 -4.74
N LEU A 279 -3.21 0.48 -4.02
CA LEU A 279 -2.64 -0.59 -3.22
C LEU A 279 -3.20 -0.58 -1.81
N GLU A 280 -3.26 -1.75 -1.18
CA GLU A 280 -3.56 -1.87 0.25
C GLU A 280 -2.50 -1.10 1.07
N PRO A 281 -2.89 -0.47 2.18
CA PRO A 281 -1.96 0.24 3.05
C PRO A 281 -0.78 -0.64 3.48
N GLY A 282 0.45 -0.14 3.29
CA GLY A 282 1.68 -0.82 3.65
C GLY A 282 2.20 -1.87 2.66
N GLU A 283 1.59 -1.99 1.48
CA GLU A 283 1.91 -3.05 0.52
C GLU A 283 2.33 -2.52 -0.87
N ALA A 284 3.22 -3.25 -1.56
CA ALA A 284 3.90 -2.91 -2.83
C ALA A 284 4.66 -1.56 -2.89
N LYS A 285 4.46 -0.68 -1.92
CA LYS A 285 5.14 0.61 -1.70
C LYS A 285 6.52 0.52 -1.08
N THR A 286 7.04 -0.69 -0.84
CA THR A 286 8.31 -0.89 -0.13
C THR A 286 9.47 -0.03 -0.66
N SER A 287 9.50 0.31 -1.96
CA SER A 287 10.50 1.22 -2.53
C SER A 287 10.31 2.68 -2.08
N VAL A 288 9.07 3.20 -2.09
CA VAL A 288 8.79 4.59 -1.66
C VAL A 288 8.89 4.71 -0.14
N ASP A 289 8.45 3.70 0.60
CA ASP A 289 8.63 3.63 2.06
C ASP A 289 10.12 3.57 2.44
N SER A 290 10.92 2.79 1.69
CA SER A 290 12.37 2.74 1.87
C SER A 290 13.01 4.11 1.62
N HIS A 291 12.59 4.81 0.57
CA HIS A 291 13.06 6.17 0.30
C HIS A 291 12.64 7.15 1.40
N HIS A 292 11.40 7.09 1.88
CA HIS A 292 10.93 7.90 3.01
C HIS A 292 11.73 7.62 4.30
N ALA A 293 12.19 6.38 4.52
CA ALA A 293 13.07 6.04 5.62
C ALA A 293 14.47 6.67 5.44
N GLN A 294 15.00 6.74 4.23
CA GLN A 294 16.24 7.44 3.91
C GLN A 294 16.12 8.95 4.18
N ILE A 295 15.03 9.58 3.73
CA ILE A 295 14.71 10.99 4.04
C ILE A 295 14.70 11.21 5.55
N ALA A 296 14.02 10.35 6.31
CA ALA A 296 13.96 10.46 7.76
C ALA A 296 15.36 10.34 8.41
N HIS A 297 16.20 9.45 7.89
CA HIS A 297 17.57 9.28 8.35
C HIS A 297 18.47 10.48 7.99
N ALA A 298 18.35 11.01 6.78
CA ALA A 298 19.07 12.19 6.32
C ALA A 298 18.72 13.42 7.17
N ILE A 299 17.43 13.69 7.40
CA ILE A 299 16.96 14.75 8.31
C ILE A 299 17.49 14.52 9.74
N LYS A 300 17.45 13.29 10.26
CA LYS A 300 17.97 12.97 11.59
C LYS A 300 19.47 13.27 11.69
N ARG A 301 20.25 12.94 10.65
CA ARG A 301 21.67 13.25 10.57
C ARG A 301 21.91 14.75 10.52
N TYR A 302 21.18 15.48 9.67
CA TYR A 302 21.25 16.93 9.54
C TYR A 302 21.05 17.63 10.90
N VAL A 303 20.04 17.21 11.66
CA VAL A 303 19.80 17.72 13.01
C VAL A 303 20.91 17.32 14.00
N ARG A 304 21.39 16.07 13.93
CA ARG A 304 22.44 15.56 14.84
C ARG A 304 23.76 16.31 14.71
N ILE A 305 24.11 16.80 13.51
CA ILE A 305 25.34 17.58 13.30
C ILE A 305 25.19 19.06 13.68
N GLY A 306 24.06 19.44 14.29
CA GLY A 306 23.86 20.76 14.89
C GLY A 306 22.99 21.72 14.08
N HIS A 307 22.46 21.31 12.93
CA HIS A 307 21.54 22.14 12.16
C HIS A 307 20.11 22.05 12.71
N ASN A 308 19.31 23.09 12.42
CA ASN A 308 17.88 23.11 12.72
C ASN A 308 17.09 22.95 11.42
N LEU A 309 16.01 22.19 11.49
CA LEU A 309 14.97 22.09 10.48
C LEU A 309 13.76 22.90 10.97
N ASP A 310 13.81 24.21 10.80
CA ASP A 310 12.83 25.22 11.21
C ASP A 310 12.12 25.88 10.02
N GLU A 311 12.64 25.66 8.80
CA GLU A 311 12.11 26.13 7.52
C GLU A 311 12.00 24.95 6.54
N GLY A 312 11.04 25.00 5.63
CA GLY A 312 10.79 23.88 4.72
C GLY A 312 11.87 23.75 3.64
N GLU A 313 12.49 24.86 3.24
CA GLU A 313 13.63 24.92 2.32
C GLU A 313 14.82 24.10 2.84
N LYS A 314 14.95 23.99 4.17
CA LYS A 314 15.99 23.18 4.80
C LYS A 314 15.74 21.67 4.65
N ILE A 315 14.54 21.24 4.22
CA ILE A 315 14.30 19.85 3.80
C ILE A 315 15.19 19.55 2.59
N GLN A 316 15.24 20.44 1.59
CA GLN A 316 16.04 20.26 0.38
C GLN A 316 17.52 20.12 0.73
N VAL A 317 18.02 20.99 1.60
CA VAL A 317 19.41 20.93 2.08
C VAL A 317 19.67 19.64 2.87
N ALA A 318 18.75 19.23 3.73
CA ALA A 318 18.90 18.04 4.56
C ALA A 318 18.94 16.73 3.76
N ILE A 319 18.35 16.71 2.56
CA ILE A 319 18.27 15.51 1.70
C ILE A 319 19.05 15.63 0.39
N ALA A 320 19.82 16.72 0.19
CA ALA A 320 20.55 16.99 -1.05
C ALA A 320 21.53 15.88 -1.45
N ASP A 321 22.07 15.14 -0.48
CA ASP A 321 23.00 14.03 -0.71
C ASP A 321 22.30 12.71 -1.12
N LEU A 322 20.96 12.67 -1.18
CA LEU A 322 20.22 11.51 -1.67
C LEU A 322 20.35 11.43 -3.20
N GLY A 323 21.17 10.49 -3.66
CA GLY A 323 21.38 10.27 -5.10
C GLY A 323 20.07 9.96 -5.85
N GLY A 324 19.98 10.43 -7.11
CA GLY A 324 18.83 10.17 -7.98
C GLY A 324 17.52 10.84 -7.54
N THR A 325 17.60 11.80 -6.62
CA THR A 325 16.44 12.50 -6.06
C THR A 325 16.38 13.95 -6.55
N SER A 326 15.26 14.34 -7.14
CA SER A 326 14.92 15.72 -7.46
C SER A 326 13.96 16.24 -6.39
N VAL A 327 14.25 17.41 -5.81
CA VAL A 327 13.44 17.98 -4.74
C VAL A 327 12.91 19.34 -5.16
N ALA A 328 11.61 19.57 -5.03
CA ALA A 328 10.98 20.83 -5.37
C ALA A 328 9.99 21.28 -4.29
N ASN A 329 9.90 22.59 -4.09
CA ASN A 329 8.80 23.20 -3.36
C ASN A 329 7.65 23.45 -4.34
N LEU A 330 6.43 23.03 -3.98
CA LEU A 330 5.24 23.32 -4.76
C LEU A 330 4.25 24.17 -3.95
N GLU A 331 3.78 25.23 -4.58
CA GLU A 331 2.71 26.09 -4.05
C GLU A 331 1.56 26.15 -5.06
N PRO A 332 0.66 25.16 -5.06
CA PRO A 332 -0.45 25.12 -6.01
C PRO A 332 -1.41 26.29 -5.77
N ILE A 333 -1.76 26.99 -6.86
CA ILE A 333 -2.83 27.99 -6.85
C ILE A 333 -4.15 27.24 -6.74
N ARG A 334 -4.86 27.44 -5.62
CA ARG A 334 -6.13 26.78 -5.35
C ARG A 334 -7.27 27.74 -5.59
N ASN A 335 -8.08 27.42 -6.58
CA ASN A 335 -9.37 28.07 -6.75
C ASN A 335 -10.42 27.27 -5.97
N ASN A 336 -11.08 27.93 -5.02
CA ASN A 336 -12.13 27.29 -4.23
C ASN A 336 -13.38 27.10 -5.09
N HIS A 337 -13.46 25.98 -5.81
CA HIS A 337 -14.66 25.55 -6.50
C HIS A 337 -15.31 24.39 -5.73
N ASN A 338 -16.63 24.44 -5.58
CA ASN A 338 -17.38 23.33 -5.00
C ASN A 338 -17.50 22.21 -6.03
N ILE A 339 -16.67 21.18 -5.90
CA ILE A 339 -16.64 20.06 -6.83
C ILE A 339 -17.37 18.87 -6.20
N LYS A 340 -18.21 18.23 -7.00
CA LYS A 340 -19.01 17.09 -6.56
C LYS A 340 -18.12 15.86 -6.40
N THR A 341 -18.24 15.18 -5.27
CA THR A 341 -17.59 13.88 -5.03
C THR A 341 -18.27 12.79 -5.86
N ILE A 342 -17.49 11.97 -6.57
CA ILE A 342 -17.98 10.73 -7.19
C ILE A 342 -18.45 9.79 -6.07
N THR A 343 -19.72 9.37 -6.11
CA THR A 343 -20.29 8.51 -5.09
C THR A 343 -19.54 7.18 -5.03
N GLY A 344 -19.11 6.77 -3.83
CA GLY A 344 -18.39 5.52 -3.63
C GLY A 344 -16.95 5.50 -4.15
N ILE A 345 -16.35 6.66 -4.48
CA ILE A 345 -14.99 6.74 -5.05
C ILE A 345 -13.94 6.00 -4.22
N THR A 346 -14.05 6.03 -2.89
CA THR A 346 -13.14 5.36 -1.97
C THR A 346 -13.22 3.82 -2.00
N GLN A 347 -14.23 3.25 -2.69
CA GLN A 347 -14.38 1.82 -2.92
C GLN A 347 -13.76 1.37 -4.25
N LEU A 348 -13.34 2.32 -5.10
CA LEU A 348 -12.72 2.05 -6.40
C LEU A 348 -11.22 1.88 -6.20
N PHE A 349 -10.67 0.78 -6.70
CA PHE A 349 -9.25 0.44 -6.55
C PHE A 349 -8.47 0.54 -7.86
N TYR A 350 -9.18 0.83 -8.95
CA TYR A 350 -8.60 0.93 -10.28
C TYR A 350 -9.36 1.97 -11.08
N PHE A 351 -8.60 2.78 -11.82
CA PHE A 351 -9.11 3.70 -12.83
C PHE A 351 -8.29 3.57 -14.11
N GLU A 352 -8.94 3.74 -15.25
CA GLU A 352 -8.30 3.85 -16.57
C GLU A 352 -8.99 4.95 -17.40
N TRP A 353 -8.21 5.53 -18.31
CA TRP A 353 -8.64 6.61 -19.19
C TRP A 353 -8.38 6.21 -20.65
N PRO A 354 -9.29 5.43 -21.27
CA PRO A 354 -9.09 4.92 -22.61
C PRO A 354 -9.00 6.05 -23.64
N ILE A 355 -7.93 6.04 -24.43
CA ILE A 355 -7.73 6.98 -25.54
C ILE A 355 -8.10 6.38 -26.90
N ASN A 356 -8.11 5.04 -27.00
CA ASN A 356 -8.38 4.29 -28.23
C ASN A 356 -9.31 3.11 -27.91
N SER A 357 -10.63 3.26 -28.08
CA SER A 357 -11.63 2.17 -28.03
C SER A 357 -13.05 2.75 -28.13
N ASP A 358 -14.06 1.87 -28.09
CA ASP A 358 -15.48 2.24 -27.89
C ASP A 358 -15.73 3.05 -26.60
N TYR A 359 -14.77 3.03 -25.65
CA TYR A 359 -14.83 3.74 -24.38
C TYR A 359 -14.00 5.04 -24.38
N MET A 360 -13.57 5.53 -25.55
CA MET A 360 -12.88 6.82 -25.65
C MET A 360 -13.72 7.95 -25.03
N GLY A 361 -13.08 8.76 -24.18
CA GLY A 361 -13.74 9.87 -23.48
C GLY A 361 -14.50 9.48 -22.21
N TYR A 362 -14.54 8.19 -21.87
CA TYR A 362 -15.05 7.71 -20.58
C TYR A 362 -13.92 7.53 -19.57
N ILE A 363 -14.27 7.58 -18.28
CA ILE A 363 -13.41 7.15 -17.18
C ILE A 363 -13.96 5.82 -16.72
N GLN A 364 -13.17 4.76 -16.83
CA GLN A 364 -13.55 3.45 -16.32
C GLN A 364 -12.93 3.26 -14.95
N ALA A 365 -13.69 2.64 -14.05
CA ALA A 365 -13.21 2.36 -12.71
C ALA A 365 -13.75 1.02 -12.23
N ARG A 366 -13.00 0.37 -11.35
CA ARG A 366 -13.35 -0.95 -10.84
C ARG A 366 -13.10 -1.01 -9.33
N CYS A 367 -14.06 -1.55 -8.59
CA CYS A 367 -13.83 -1.96 -7.20
C CYS A 367 -12.84 -3.14 -7.17
N LEU A 368 -12.10 -3.32 -6.07
CA LEU A 368 -11.49 -4.64 -5.87
C LEU A 368 -12.62 -5.66 -5.70
N PRO A 369 -12.51 -6.88 -6.25
CA PRO A 369 -13.56 -7.88 -6.08
C PRO A 369 -13.80 -8.15 -4.59
N HIS A 370 -15.06 -8.42 -4.23
CA HIS A 370 -15.54 -8.46 -2.85
C HIS A 370 -14.93 -9.61 -2.04
N ILE A 371 -13.78 -9.36 -1.39
CA ILE A 371 -13.30 -10.27 -0.34
C ILE A 371 -13.82 -9.80 1.02
N GLY A 372 -14.81 -10.51 1.55
CA GLY A 372 -15.31 -10.36 2.92
C GLY A 372 -16.46 -9.36 3.11
N SER A 373 -17.30 -9.15 2.09
CA SER A 373 -18.63 -8.52 2.25
C SER A 373 -19.69 -9.52 2.68
#